data_AF-A0A7S1ZI94-F1
#
_entry.id   AF-A0A7S1ZI94-F1
#
_cell.length_a   1.000
_cell.length_b   1.000
_cell.length_c   1.000
_cell.angle_alpha   90.00
_cell.angle_beta   90.00
_cell.angle_gamma   90.00
#
_symmetry.space_group_name_H-M   'P 1'
#
loop_
_entity.id
_entity.type
_entity.pdbx_description
1 polymer ?
#
loop_
_entity_poly.entity_id
_entity_poly.type
_entity_poly.pdbx_seq_one_letter_code
_entity_poly.pdbx_strand_id
1 'polypeptide(L)'
;GCRRGAERREVRQSDGDGGGGGGGASSRNGAPVMRVGHFKYVNRHLTLGALGGNRFDIVLRNLRADGTEGLAPAERLEATRAAVERAASALKGRGFVNYFGMQRFGKFHDTHLVGVEVLKGDYEKAADIIMREKKGDGGGGGKLGGGGRSPFPLEDQRDVMARRKWSSRFDGVDAKNIREAEEAERKVCRELGRLLGRFMVCESAIVDTLARRPRDYRDAFHSIPKNARMLFLHAYQSYLWNRAASRRVEMMGDGNNWGVVVG
;
A
#
# COMPACT_ATOMS: atom_id res chain seq x y z
N GLY A 1 17.18 -18.88 56.58
CA GLY A 1 17.30 -17.43 56.43
C GLY A 1 18.07 -17.10 55.18
N CYS A 2 17.56 -16.19 54.34
CA CYS A 2 18.35 -15.23 53.58
C CYS A 2 17.37 -14.21 52.97
N ARG A 3 17.36 -12.99 53.52
CA ARG A 3 16.66 -11.82 52.98
C ARG A 3 17.54 -11.18 51.90
N ARG A 4 16.92 -10.68 50.83
CA ARG A 4 17.33 -9.55 49.94
C ARG A 4 16.14 -9.36 49.00
N GLY A 5 15.33 -8.31 49.05
CA GLY A 5 15.69 -6.90 49.01
C GLY A 5 15.08 -6.35 47.71
N ALA A 6 13.76 -6.17 47.68
CA ALA A 6 13.05 -5.64 46.51
C ALA A 6 13.15 -4.11 46.52
N GLU A 7 14.05 -3.58 45.70
CA GLU A 7 14.19 -2.14 45.48
C GLU A 7 13.11 -1.67 44.49
N ARG A 8 12.11 -0.93 45.00
CA ARG A 8 11.16 -0.17 44.19
C ARG A 8 11.93 0.98 43.54
N ARG A 9 12.11 0.94 42.22
CA ARG A 9 12.45 2.14 41.45
C ARG A 9 11.18 2.92 41.13
N GLU A 10 10.96 3.99 41.86
CA GLU A 10 10.06 5.08 41.46
C GLU A 10 10.60 5.74 40.18
N VAL A 11 9.80 5.72 39.13
CA VAL A 11 10.06 6.50 37.92
C VAL A 11 9.58 7.92 38.20
N ARG A 12 10.53 8.83 38.43
CA ARG A 12 10.27 10.27 38.55
C ARG A 12 9.67 10.80 37.23
N GLN A 13 8.49 11.40 37.31
CA GLN A 13 8.00 12.31 36.28
C GLN A 13 8.88 13.57 36.31
N SER A 14 9.58 13.84 35.22
CA SER A 14 10.21 15.14 34.97
C SER A 14 9.31 15.90 34.00
N ASP A 15 8.65 16.93 34.51
CA ASP A 15 8.04 17.99 33.71
C ASP A 15 9.14 18.72 32.92
N GLY A 16 8.92 18.85 31.61
CA GLY A 16 9.86 19.46 30.68
C GLY A 16 9.11 19.99 29.47
N ASP A 17 8.85 21.29 29.51
CA ASP A 17 8.19 22.13 28.52
C ASP A 17 8.99 22.26 27.19
N GLY A 18 8.26 22.51 26.11
CA GLY A 18 8.71 23.26 24.92
C GLY A 18 9.81 22.69 24.01
N GLY A 19 9.42 22.12 22.86
CA GLY A 19 10.34 21.94 21.73
C GLY A 19 9.71 21.21 20.54
N GLY A 20 9.29 21.95 19.51
CA GLY A 20 8.59 21.44 18.34
C GLY A 20 9.33 20.33 17.59
N GLY A 21 8.69 19.16 17.48
CA GLY A 21 9.15 18.05 16.66
C GLY A 21 7.94 17.26 16.16
N GLY A 22 7.90 17.00 14.86
CA GLY A 22 6.78 16.35 14.17
C GLY A 22 6.36 15.01 14.78
N GLY A 23 5.07 14.71 14.66
CA GLY A 23 4.45 13.50 15.18
C GLY A 23 5.03 12.23 14.55
N GLY A 24 5.93 11.59 15.28
CA GLY A 24 6.34 10.21 15.09
C GLY A 24 6.32 9.53 16.45
N ALA A 25 5.78 8.32 16.53
CA ALA A 25 5.88 7.48 17.73
C ALA A 25 7.30 6.90 17.89
N SER A 26 8.30 7.76 17.80
CA SER A 26 9.72 7.47 17.97
C SER A 26 10.17 8.05 19.30
N SER A 27 10.90 7.24 20.09
CA SER A 27 11.68 7.77 21.20
C SER A 27 12.73 8.76 20.67
N ARG A 28 13.40 9.52 21.57
CA ARG A 28 14.49 10.47 21.24
C ARG A 28 15.59 9.89 20.32
N ASN A 29 15.64 8.58 20.09
CA ASN A 29 16.60 7.88 19.22
C ASN A 29 15.96 7.10 18.05
N GLY A 30 14.72 7.38 17.64
CA GLY A 30 14.16 6.81 16.41
C GLY A 30 13.74 5.33 16.45
N ALA A 31 13.77 4.67 17.62
CA ALA A 31 13.28 3.30 17.74
C ALA A 31 11.74 3.26 17.81
N PRO A 32 11.07 2.30 17.14
CA PRO A 32 9.62 2.13 17.27
C PRO A 32 9.28 1.73 18.70
N VAL A 33 8.51 2.59 19.37
CA VAL A 33 8.13 2.37 20.76
C VAL A 33 6.88 1.48 20.79
N MET A 34 7.06 0.17 21.00
CA MET A 34 5.96 -0.71 21.36
C MET A 34 5.74 -0.62 22.87
N ARG A 35 4.53 -0.25 23.29
CA ARG A 35 4.10 -0.27 24.69
C ARG A 35 2.98 -1.27 24.84
N VAL A 36 3.05 -2.07 25.89
CA VAL A 36 2.02 -3.04 26.27
C VAL A 36 1.54 -2.70 27.68
N GLY A 37 0.24 -2.82 27.93
CA GLY A 37 -0.37 -2.44 29.20
C GLY A 37 -1.87 -2.73 29.21
N HIS A 38 -2.55 -2.39 30.30
CA HIS A 38 -4.00 -2.62 30.50
C HIS A 38 -4.41 -4.09 30.36
N PHE A 39 -3.62 -5.01 30.93
CA PHE A 39 -3.91 -6.43 30.91
C PHE A 39 -5.10 -6.79 31.81
N LYS A 40 -5.96 -7.68 31.34
CA LYS A 40 -7.07 -8.26 32.11
C LYS A 40 -7.28 -9.71 31.67
N TYR A 41 -7.44 -10.61 32.62
CA TYR A 41 -7.85 -12.00 32.32
C TYR A 41 -9.31 -12.03 31.87
N VAL A 42 -9.57 -12.75 30.79
CA VAL A 42 -10.88 -12.87 30.16
C VAL A 42 -11.13 -14.31 29.76
N ASN A 43 -12.39 -14.77 29.85
CA ASN A 43 -12.79 -16.13 29.51
C ASN A 43 -13.07 -16.34 28.01
N ARG A 44 -13.01 -15.26 27.21
CA ARG A 44 -13.14 -15.30 25.74
C ARG A 44 -11.94 -14.61 25.12
N HIS A 45 -11.34 -15.27 24.13
CA HIS A 45 -10.26 -14.69 23.36
C HIS A 45 -10.79 -13.62 22.38
N LEU A 46 -9.92 -12.70 21.99
CA LEU A 46 -10.23 -11.71 20.96
C LEU A 46 -10.19 -12.39 19.59
N THR A 47 -11.20 -12.12 18.76
CA THR A 47 -11.28 -12.60 17.38
C THR A 47 -11.23 -11.44 16.39
N LEU A 48 -10.75 -11.71 15.18
CA LEU A 48 -10.82 -10.73 14.09
C LEU A 48 -12.28 -10.35 13.84
N GLY A 49 -12.55 -9.04 13.74
CA GLY A 49 -13.91 -8.49 13.57
C GLY A 49 -14.67 -8.20 14.86
N ALA A 50 -14.10 -8.49 16.04
CA ALA A 50 -14.74 -8.16 17.32
C ALA A 50 -14.73 -6.66 17.69
N LEU A 51 -14.06 -5.81 16.89
CA LEU A 51 -13.98 -4.37 17.14
C LEU A 51 -15.21 -3.63 16.59
N GLY A 52 -15.72 -2.67 17.35
CA GLY A 52 -16.80 -1.78 16.88
C GLY A 52 -16.32 -0.63 16.00
N GLY A 53 -15.02 -0.30 16.04
CA GLY A 53 -14.42 0.75 15.24
C GLY A 53 -13.06 1.18 15.77
N ASN A 54 -12.50 2.24 15.17
CA ASN A 54 -11.25 2.86 15.58
C ASN A 54 -11.48 4.36 15.82
N ARG A 55 -10.81 4.92 16.83
CA ARG A 55 -10.74 6.37 17.05
C ARG A 55 -9.48 6.90 16.37
N PHE A 56 -9.62 7.89 15.51
CA PHE A 56 -8.52 8.52 14.80
C PHE A 56 -8.37 9.97 15.23
N ASP A 57 -7.15 10.37 15.56
CA ASP A 57 -6.75 11.77 15.71
C ASP A 57 -5.82 12.12 14.53
N ILE A 58 -6.27 12.98 13.63
CA ILE A 58 -5.57 13.30 12.36
C ILE A 58 -5.14 14.77 12.38
N VAL A 59 -3.86 15.03 12.13
CA VAL A 59 -3.31 16.38 11.98
C VAL A 59 -2.94 16.61 10.52
N LEU A 60 -3.73 17.45 9.85
CA LEU A 60 -3.42 17.92 8.50
C LEU A 60 -2.47 19.12 8.56
N ARG A 61 -1.39 19.08 7.79
CA ARG A 61 -0.37 20.14 7.73
C ARG A 61 -0.33 20.75 6.34
N ASN A 62 0.15 22.00 6.25
CA ASN A 62 0.33 22.72 4.99
C ASN A 62 -0.95 22.83 4.14
N LEU A 63 -2.10 22.99 4.79
CA LEU A 63 -3.37 23.20 4.11
C LEU A 63 -3.43 24.58 3.45
N ARG A 64 -4.02 24.63 2.26
CA ARG A 64 -4.32 25.85 1.52
C ARG A 64 -5.68 25.66 0.87
N ALA A 65 -6.56 26.65 0.99
CA ALA A 65 -7.79 26.65 0.21
C ALA A 65 -7.49 26.98 -1.27
N ASP A 66 -8.24 26.37 -2.17
CA ASP A 66 -8.12 26.62 -3.61
C ASP A 66 -8.38 28.11 -3.94
N GLY A 67 -7.66 28.64 -4.93
CA GLY A 67 -7.81 30.03 -5.37
C GLY A 67 -7.21 31.10 -4.44
N THR A 68 -6.44 30.71 -3.43
CA THR A 68 -5.87 31.65 -2.43
C THR A 68 -4.43 32.08 -2.71
N GLU A 69 -3.86 31.73 -3.87
CA GLU A 69 -2.43 31.91 -4.18
C GLU A 69 -1.95 33.37 -4.16
N GLY A 70 -2.83 34.32 -4.49
CA GLY A 70 -2.52 35.77 -4.54
C GLY A 70 -2.88 36.58 -3.28
N LEU A 71 -3.52 35.97 -2.27
CA LEU A 71 -4.01 36.69 -1.09
C LEU A 71 -2.90 36.97 -0.07
N ALA A 72 -3.09 37.95 0.81
CA ALA A 72 -2.15 38.18 1.91
C ALA A 72 -2.12 36.98 2.89
N PRO A 73 -1.01 36.74 3.63
CA PRO A 73 -0.91 35.58 4.54
C PRO A 73 -2.06 35.43 5.54
N ALA A 74 -2.55 36.54 6.09
CA ALA A 74 -3.67 36.54 7.04
C ALA A 74 -5.00 36.14 6.37
N GLU A 75 -5.28 36.68 5.19
CA GLU A 75 -6.48 36.37 4.41
C GLU A 75 -6.49 34.91 3.95
N ARG A 76 -5.33 34.37 3.57
CA ARG A 76 -5.17 32.94 3.24
C ARG A 76 -5.48 32.03 4.41
N LEU A 77 -5.04 32.41 5.61
CA LEU A 77 -5.28 31.64 6.82
C LEU A 77 -6.77 31.57 7.13
N GLU A 78 -7.46 32.72 7.09
CA GLU A 78 -8.90 32.80 7.33
C GLU A 78 -9.70 32.02 6.26
N ALA A 79 -9.35 32.16 4.98
CA ALA A 79 -9.98 31.41 3.90
C ALA A 79 -9.81 29.89 4.07
N THR A 80 -8.61 29.45 4.45
CA THR A 80 -8.30 28.04 4.71
C THR A 80 -9.08 27.53 5.92
N ARG A 81 -9.13 28.30 7.00
CA ARG A 81 -9.90 27.96 8.20
C ARG A 81 -11.39 27.78 7.87
N ALA A 82 -11.97 28.75 7.17
CA ALA A 82 -13.37 28.69 6.77
C ALA A 82 -13.67 27.48 5.87
N ALA A 83 -12.78 27.15 4.94
CA ALA A 83 -12.93 25.97 4.08
C ALA A 83 -12.88 24.66 4.90
N VAL A 84 -11.96 24.55 5.85
CA VAL A 84 -11.84 23.38 6.73
C VAL A 84 -13.05 23.26 7.64
N GLU A 85 -13.55 24.35 8.22
CA GLU A 85 -14.76 24.35 9.06
C GLU A 85 -16.01 23.92 8.29
N ARG A 86 -16.16 24.39 7.04
CA ARG A 86 -17.23 23.92 6.13
C ARG A 86 -17.12 22.43 5.84
N ALA A 87 -15.92 21.96 5.50
CA ALA A 87 -15.69 20.54 5.21
C ALA A 87 -15.94 19.65 6.44
N ALA A 88 -15.49 20.05 7.62
CA ALA A 88 -15.73 19.34 8.88
C ALA A 88 -17.21 19.28 9.24
N SER A 89 -17.94 20.37 9.04
CA SER A 89 -19.39 20.43 9.27
C SER A 89 -20.15 19.51 8.31
N ALA A 90 -19.77 19.50 7.03
CA ALA A 90 -20.34 18.58 6.03
C ALA A 90 -20.05 17.12 6.38
N LEU A 91 -18.82 16.80 6.78
CA LEU A 91 -18.42 15.46 7.20
C LEU A 91 -19.21 15.00 8.43
N LYS A 92 -19.45 15.88 9.41
CA LYS A 92 -20.24 15.57 10.60
C LYS A 92 -21.72 15.37 10.28
N GLY A 93 -22.28 16.21 9.41
CA GLY A 93 -23.72 16.20 9.09
C GLY A 93 -24.12 15.11 8.09
N ARG A 94 -23.29 14.85 7.09
CA ARG A 94 -23.60 13.95 5.97
C ARG A 94 -22.75 12.69 5.97
N GLY A 95 -21.59 12.70 6.62
CA GLY A 95 -20.60 11.63 6.51
C GLY A 95 -19.83 11.71 5.20
N PHE A 96 -19.33 10.56 4.75
CA PHE A 96 -18.56 10.41 3.52
C PHE A 96 -18.88 9.06 2.87
N VAL A 97 -18.57 8.95 1.57
CA VAL A 97 -18.74 7.68 0.85
C VAL A 97 -17.70 6.68 1.33
N ASN A 98 -18.14 5.49 1.72
CA ASN A 98 -17.29 4.45 2.30
C ASN A 98 -16.42 3.72 1.26
N TYR A 99 -15.56 4.45 0.55
CA TYR A 99 -14.64 3.88 -0.43
C TYR A 99 -13.58 2.99 0.21
N PHE A 100 -13.22 1.92 -0.50
CA PHE A 100 -11.98 1.22 -0.22
C PHE A 100 -10.81 2.12 -0.61
N GLY A 101 -9.98 2.46 0.38
CA GLY A 101 -8.83 3.34 0.19
C GLY A 101 -7.70 2.72 -0.65
N MET A 102 -6.79 3.58 -1.10
CA MET A 102 -5.70 3.24 -2.02
C MET A 102 -4.79 2.10 -1.53
N GLN A 103 -4.60 1.97 -0.22
CA GLN A 103 -3.84 0.87 0.39
C GLN A 103 -4.40 -0.52 0.03
N ARG A 104 -5.70 -0.64 -0.26
CA ARG A 104 -6.35 -1.91 -0.66
C ARG A 104 -5.89 -2.39 -2.04
N PHE A 105 -5.40 -1.49 -2.88
CA PHE A 105 -4.96 -1.78 -4.25
C PHE A 105 -3.44 -1.97 -4.37
N GLY A 106 -2.74 -1.98 -3.23
CA GLY A 106 -1.28 -2.08 -3.15
C GLY A 106 -0.58 -0.77 -3.48
N LYS A 107 0.73 -0.72 -3.22
CA LYS A 107 1.59 0.47 -3.42
C LYS A 107 1.47 1.07 -4.82
N PHE A 108 1.28 0.23 -5.84
CA PHE A 108 1.24 0.60 -7.25
C PHE A 108 -0.17 0.62 -7.84
N HIS A 109 -1.19 0.41 -7.02
CA HIS A 109 -2.60 0.41 -7.42
C HIS A 109 -2.94 -0.60 -8.52
N ASP A 110 -2.20 -1.70 -8.67
CA ASP A 110 -2.40 -2.68 -9.74
C ASP A 110 -2.85 -4.06 -9.24
N THR A 111 -3.10 -4.20 -7.94
CA THR A 111 -3.55 -5.47 -7.34
C THR A 111 -4.88 -5.94 -7.93
N HIS A 112 -5.77 -5.01 -8.27
CA HIS A 112 -7.06 -5.31 -8.91
C HIS A 112 -6.92 -5.76 -10.37
N LEU A 113 -5.84 -5.35 -11.06
CA LEU A 113 -5.55 -5.77 -12.44
C LEU A 113 -5.14 -7.25 -12.48
N VAL A 114 -4.38 -7.71 -11.48
CA VAL A 114 -4.10 -9.15 -11.33
C VAL A 114 -5.41 -9.92 -11.10
N GLY A 115 -6.30 -9.38 -10.24
CA GLY A 115 -7.58 -10.02 -9.93
C GLY A 115 -8.47 -10.24 -11.17
N VAL A 116 -8.54 -9.28 -12.09
CA VAL A 116 -9.34 -9.43 -13.31
C VAL A 116 -8.75 -10.46 -14.27
N GLU A 117 -7.43 -10.52 -14.45
CA GLU A 117 -6.80 -11.50 -15.34
C GLU A 117 -6.94 -12.93 -14.79
N VAL A 118 -6.88 -13.10 -13.47
CA VAL A 118 -7.18 -14.38 -12.81
C VAL A 118 -8.62 -14.83 -13.06
N LEU A 119 -9.60 -13.91 -13.01
CA LEU A 119 -11.00 -14.23 -13.29
C LEU A 119 -11.24 -14.60 -14.76
N LYS A 120 -10.46 -14.05 -15.69
CA LYS A 120 -10.47 -14.44 -17.11
C LYS A 120 -9.81 -15.81 -17.37
N GLY A 121 -9.03 -16.32 -16.42
CA GLY A 121 -8.21 -17.51 -16.59
C GLY A 121 -6.85 -17.23 -17.27
N ASP A 122 -6.50 -15.96 -17.47
CA ASP A 122 -5.26 -15.51 -18.11
C ASP A 122 -4.12 -15.42 -17.07
N TYR A 123 -3.66 -16.56 -16.57
CA TYR A 123 -2.62 -16.62 -15.52
C TYR A 123 -1.25 -16.08 -15.96
N GLU A 124 -0.92 -16.17 -17.25
CA GLU A 124 0.32 -15.59 -17.80
C GLU A 124 0.33 -14.07 -17.62
N LYS A 125 -0.76 -13.39 -18.03
CA LYS A 125 -0.91 -11.95 -17.84
C LYS A 125 -0.94 -11.58 -16.35
N ALA A 126 -1.57 -12.40 -15.51
CA ALA A 126 -1.57 -12.18 -14.07
C ALA A 126 -0.14 -12.21 -13.49
N ALA A 127 0.68 -13.19 -13.89
CA ALA A 127 2.09 -13.26 -13.51
C ALA A 127 2.88 -12.07 -14.04
N ASP A 128 2.65 -11.66 -15.29
CA ASP A 128 3.30 -10.48 -15.88
C ASP A 128 2.96 -9.19 -15.12
N ILE A 129 1.70 -8.99 -14.69
CA ILE A 129 1.33 -7.79 -13.89
C ILE A 129 2.02 -7.80 -12.52
N ILE A 130 2.22 -8.96 -11.91
CA ILE A 130 2.94 -9.09 -10.64
C ILE A 130 4.43 -8.74 -10.85
N MET A 131 5.04 -9.30 -11.89
CA MET A 131 6.49 -9.26 -12.15
C MET A 131 6.98 -8.04 -12.95
N ARG A 132 6.11 -7.30 -13.64
CA ARG A 132 6.49 -6.14 -14.45
C ARG A 132 7.15 -5.03 -13.63
N GLU A 133 7.85 -4.16 -14.34
CA GLU A 133 8.33 -2.88 -13.82
C GLU A 133 7.16 -2.01 -13.34
N LYS A 134 7.36 -1.35 -12.21
CA LYS A 134 6.37 -0.51 -11.55
C LYS A 134 6.73 0.97 -11.72
N LYS A 135 5.73 1.84 -11.54
CA LYS A 135 5.92 3.29 -11.57
C LYS A 135 6.81 3.70 -10.39
N GLY A 136 8.09 3.96 -10.66
CA GLY A 136 9.13 4.25 -9.65
C GLY A 136 10.45 3.54 -9.94
N ASP A 137 10.40 2.44 -10.70
CA ASP A 137 11.56 1.59 -11.04
C ASP A 137 12.51 2.27 -12.05
N GLY A 138 12.02 3.28 -12.77
CA GLY A 138 12.76 4.11 -13.71
C GLY A 138 13.73 5.12 -13.07
N GLY A 139 13.96 5.05 -11.75
CA GLY A 139 14.85 5.96 -11.00
C GLY A 139 16.35 5.75 -11.24
N GLY A 140 16.77 5.54 -12.49
CA GLY A 140 18.15 5.76 -12.89
C GLY A 140 18.36 7.25 -13.14
N GLY A 141 18.97 7.97 -12.20
CA GLY A 141 19.77 9.18 -12.48
C GLY A 141 19.13 10.37 -13.23
N GLY A 142 17.82 10.40 -13.47
CA GLY A 142 17.15 11.57 -14.04
C GLY A 142 16.88 12.61 -12.96
N LYS A 143 17.62 13.72 -12.98
CA LYS A 143 17.27 14.93 -12.22
C LYS A 143 15.80 15.27 -12.50
N LEU A 144 14.92 14.99 -11.54
CA LEU A 144 13.65 15.71 -11.44
C LEU A 144 14.03 17.18 -11.23
N GLY A 145 13.55 18.06 -12.10
CA GLY A 145 13.66 19.51 -11.92
C GLY A 145 13.04 19.87 -10.58
N GLY A 146 13.88 20.28 -9.62
CA GLY A 146 13.52 20.49 -8.22
C GLY A 146 14.15 19.40 -7.35
N GLY A 147 15.22 19.76 -6.63
CA GLY A 147 16.09 18.88 -5.82
C GLY A 147 15.42 18.22 -4.60
N GLY A 148 14.30 17.55 -4.80
CA GLY A 148 13.67 16.68 -3.81
C GLY A 148 14.08 15.22 -4.04
N ARG A 149 14.62 14.59 -3.00
CA ARG A 149 14.77 13.13 -2.94
C ARG A 149 13.37 12.51 -3.09
N SER A 150 13.21 11.47 -3.89
CA SER A 150 11.94 10.71 -3.95
C SER A 150 11.50 10.37 -2.52
N PRO A 151 10.25 10.67 -2.12
CA PRO A 151 9.74 10.35 -0.78
C PRO A 151 9.63 8.85 -0.52
N PHE A 152 9.72 8.05 -1.59
CA PHE A 152 9.54 6.61 -1.54
C PHE A 152 10.91 5.93 -1.30
N PRO A 153 10.98 4.92 -0.43
CA PRO A 153 12.19 4.12 -0.27
C PRO A 153 12.65 3.66 -1.65
N LEU A 154 13.92 3.92 -1.99
CA LEU A 154 14.57 3.31 -3.14
C LEU A 154 14.25 1.81 -3.06
N GLU A 155 13.47 1.29 -4.02
CA GLU A 155 13.36 -0.16 -4.13
C GLU A 155 14.76 -0.74 -4.25
N ASP A 156 14.97 -1.92 -3.67
CA ASP A 156 16.26 -2.59 -3.76
C ASP A 156 16.61 -2.65 -5.25
N GLN A 157 17.78 -2.13 -5.64
CA GLN A 157 18.19 -2.10 -7.05
C GLN A 157 18.11 -3.50 -7.67
N ARG A 158 18.23 -4.55 -6.85
CA ARG A 158 18.02 -5.95 -7.24
C ARG A 158 16.61 -6.26 -7.70
N ASP A 159 15.58 -5.73 -7.05
CA ASP A 159 14.18 -5.96 -7.41
C ASP A 159 13.87 -5.32 -8.77
N VAL A 160 14.37 -4.10 -9.02
CA VAL A 160 14.23 -3.43 -10.33
C VAL A 160 14.93 -4.21 -11.43
N MET A 161 16.16 -4.69 -11.18
CA MET A 161 16.89 -5.54 -12.14
C MET A 161 16.15 -6.85 -12.42
N ALA A 162 15.55 -7.46 -11.40
CA ALA A 162 14.75 -8.68 -11.54
C ALA A 162 13.51 -8.43 -12.42
N ARG A 163 12.77 -7.34 -12.19
CA ARG A 163 11.61 -6.95 -13.00
C ARG A 163 11.99 -6.70 -14.47
N ARG A 164 13.11 -6.01 -14.73
CA ARG A 164 13.64 -5.79 -16.10
C ARG A 164 13.98 -7.10 -16.81
N LYS A 165 14.70 -8.00 -16.13
CA LYS A 165 15.05 -9.33 -16.67
C LYS A 165 13.81 -10.16 -16.97
N TRP A 166 12.77 -10.06 -16.14
CA TRP A 166 11.49 -10.73 -16.41
C TRP A 166 10.82 -10.18 -17.68
N SER A 167 10.80 -8.86 -17.86
CA SER A 167 10.22 -8.22 -19.04
C SER A 167 10.92 -8.63 -20.34
N SER A 168 12.25 -8.79 -20.30
CA SER A 168 13.07 -9.17 -21.47
C SER A 168 13.21 -10.69 -21.67
N ARG A 169 12.41 -11.52 -20.97
CA ARG A 169 12.66 -12.97 -20.90
C ARG A 169 12.51 -13.72 -22.23
N PHE A 170 11.81 -13.11 -23.19
CA PHE A 170 11.59 -13.65 -24.53
C PHE A 170 12.22 -12.77 -25.63
N ASP A 171 13.10 -11.83 -25.27
CA ASP A 171 13.78 -11.00 -26.25
C ASP A 171 14.64 -11.86 -27.17
N GLY A 172 14.36 -11.80 -28.47
CA GLY A 172 15.06 -12.61 -29.48
C GLY A 172 14.68 -14.09 -29.49
N VAL A 173 13.63 -14.49 -28.78
CA VAL A 173 13.11 -15.87 -28.76
C VAL A 173 11.93 -15.98 -29.73
N ASP A 174 11.92 -17.01 -30.58
CA ASP A 174 10.73 -17.29 -31.39
C ASP A 174 9.60 -17.87 -30.51
N ALA A 175 8.56 -17.07 -30.30
CA ALA A 175 7.38 -17.47 -29.53
C ALA A 175 6.64 -18.70 -30.10
N LYS A 176 6.86 -19.05 -31.39
CA LYS A 176 6.29 -20.26 -32.00
C LYS A 176 7.07 -21.52 -31.63
N ASN A 177 8.34 -21.37 -31.25
CA ASN A 177 9.18 -22.47 -30.81
C ASN A 177 9.00 -22.70 -29.30
N ILE A 178 8.07 -23.60 -28.96
CA ILE A 178 7.72 -23.90 -27.56
C ILE A 178 8.95 -24.27 -26.74
N ARG A 179 9.85 -25.10 -27.28
CA ARG A 179 11.02 -25.58 -26.55
C ARG A 179 11.99 -24.45 -26.22
N GLU A 180 12.20 -23.54 -27.17
CA GLU A 180 13.07 -22.38 -27.00
C GLU A 180 12.48 -21.39 -25.98
N ALA A 181 11.16 -21.14 -26.04
CA ALA A 181 10.46 -20.33 -25.06
C ALA A 181 10.53 -20.93 -23.65
N GLU A 182 10.31 -22.25 -23.49
CA GLU A 182 10.42 -22.93 -22.20
C GLU A 182 11.85 -22.85 -21.63
N GLU A 183 12.87 -23.01 -22.47
CA GLU A 183 14.28 -22.95 -22.05
C GLU A 183 14.70 -21.53 -21.65
N ALA A 184 14.29 -20.53 -22.43
CA ALA A 184 14.54 -19.11 -22.14
C ALA A 184 13.89 -18.71 -20.81
N GLU A 185 12.62 -19.04 -20.61
CA GLU A 185 11.90 -18.73 -19.38
C GLU A 185 12.52 -19.44 -18.16
N ARG A 186 12.87 -20.73 -18.31
CA ARG A 186 13.54 -21.49 -17.25
C ARG A 186 14.85 -20.84 -16.83
N LYS A 187 15.66 -20.42 -17.79
CA LYS A 187 16.96 -19.78 -17.55
C LYS A 187 16.76 -18.48 -16.77
N VAL A 188 15.85 -17.62 -17.23
CA VAL A 188 15.55 -16.35 -16.55
C VAL A 188 15.03 -16.60 -15.14
N CYS A 189 14.08 -17.51 -14.94
CA CYS A 189 13.55 -17.80 -13.61
C CYS A 189 14.63 -18.26 -12.62
N ARG A 190 15.57 -19.12 -13.05
CA ARG A 190 16.70 -19.53 -12.19
C ARG A 190 17.61 -18.37 -11.79
N GLU A 191 17.81 -17.40 -12.67
CA GLU A 191 18.55 -16.19 -12.36
C GLU A 191 17.77 -15.28 -11.40
N LEU A 192 16.47 -15.10 -11.62
CA LEU A 192 15.60 -14.27 -10.78
C LEU A 192 15.51 -14.78 -9.35
N GLY A 193 15.46 -16.09 -9.13
CA GLY A 193 15.44 -16.69 -7.79
C GLY A 193 16.65 -16.29 -6.93
N ARG A 194 17.75 -15.84 -7.53
CA ARG A 194 18.95 -15.33 -6.82
C ARG A 194 18.91 -13.82 -6.58
N LEU A 195 18.06 -13.10 -7.30
CA LEU A 195 17.93 -11.63 -7.24
C LEU A 195 16.81 -11.18 -6.30
N LEU A 196 15.71 -11.93 -6.27
CA LEU A 196 14.51 -11.55 -5.52
C LEU A 196 14.77 -11.44 -4.02
N GLY A 197 14.37 -10.31 -3.44
CA GLY A 197 14.47 -10.07 -1.99
C GLY A 197 13.48 -10.88 -1.16
N ARG A 198 13.73 -10.95 0.16
CA ARG A 198 12.93 -11.71 1.13
C ARG A 198 11.42 -11.38 1.13
N PHE A 199 11.05 -10.16 0.75
CA PHE A 199 9.67 -9.68 0.82
C PHE A 199 8.84 -9.96 -0.46
N MET A 200 9.49 -10.48 -1.50
CA MET A 200 8.91 -10.71 -2.84
C MET A 200 8.18 -12.06 -2.90
N VAL A 201 7.26 -12.31 -1.96
CA VAL A 201 6.65 -13.64 -1.73
C VAL A 201 5.87 -14.14 -2.95
N CYS A 202 5.15 -13.27 -3.66
CA CYS A 202 4.37 -13.67 -4.83
C CYS A 202 5.30 -13.97 -6.01
N GLU A 203 6.28 -13.09 -6.23
CA GLU A 203 7.28 -13.18 -7.29
C GLU A 203 8.13 -14.44 -7.14
N SER A 204 8.65 -14.72 -5.94
CA SER A 204 9.42 -15.94 -5.68
C SER A 204 8.60 -17.21 -5.94
N ALA A 205 7.34 -17.24 -5.50
CA ALA A 205 6.49 -18.40 -5.72
C ALA A 205 6.23 -18.69 -7.21
N ILE A 206 6.07 -17.65 -8.02
CA ILE A 206 5.91 -17.75 -9.48
C ILE A 206 7.21 -18.26 -10.11
N VAL A 207 8.32 -17.60 -9.80
CA VAL A 207 9.65 -17.90 -10.37
C VAL A 207 10.10 -19.32 -10.03
N ASP A 208 9.93 -19.77 -8.79
CA ASP A 208 10.33 -21.11 -8.35
C ASP A 208 9.55 -22.23 -9.04
N THR A 209 8.28 -21.97 -9.38
CA THR A 209 7.46 -22.92 -10.15
C THR A 209 7.86 -22.92 -11.61
N LEU A 210 7.98 -21.76 -12.25
CA LEU A 210 8.34 -21.65 -13.67
C LEU A 210 9.77 -22.13 -13.96
N ALA A 211 10.70 -22.02 -12.99
CA ALA A 211 12.03 -22.61 -13.08
C ALA A 211 12.01 -24.15 -13.19
N ARG A 212 10.96 -24.80 -12.66
CA ARG A 212 10.76 -26.26 -12.72
C ARG A 212 9.84 -26.65 -13.88
N ARG A 213 8.73 -25.94 -14.03
CA ARG A 213 7.65 -26.17 -15.00
C ARG A 213 7.38 -24.87 -15.78
N PRO A 214 8.19 -24.57 -16.81
CA PRO A 214 7.97 -23.40 -17.67
C PRO A 214 6.58 -23.46 -18.31
N ARG A 215 6.04 -22.29 -18.66
CA ARG A 215 4.72 -22.07 -19.28
C ARG A 215 3.51 -22.51 -18.44
N ASP A 216 3.70 -23.17 -17.29
CA ASP A 216 2.62 -23.55 -16.37
C ASP A 216 2.28 -22.42 -15.39
N TYR A 217 1.76 -21.31 -15.95
CA TYR A 217 1.41 -20.12 -15.16
C TYR A 217 0.24 -20.35 -14.20
N ARG A 218 -0.62 -21.33 -14.48
CA ARG A 218 -1.71 -21.71 -13.58
C ARG A 218 -1.14 -22.28 -12.29
N ASP A 219 -0.25 -23.27 -12.38
CA ASP A 219 0.43 -23.84 -11.21
C ASP A 219 1.30 -22.80 -10.51
N ALA A 220 2.00 -21.95 -11.28
CA ALA A 220 2.82 -20.87 -10.74
C ALA A 220 2.01 -19.83 -9.97
N PHE A 221 0.79 -19.50 -10.41
CA PHE A 221 -0.07 -18.63 -9.62
C PHE A 221 -0.61 -19.35 -8.38
N HIS A 222 -0.98 -20.62 -8.48
CA HIS A 222 -1.51 -21.40 -7.36
C HIS A 222 -0.50 -21.70 -6.24
N SER A 223 0.81 -21.68 -6.56
CA SER A 223 1.88 -21.80 -5.55
C SER A 223 1.94 -20.61 -4.60
N ILE A 224 1.38 -19.45 -4.97
CA ILE A 224 1.29 -18.28 -4.09
C ILE A 224 0.42 -18.63 -2.85
N PRO A 225 0.82 -18.23 -1.62
CA PRO A 225 0.04 -18.47 -0.42
C PRO A 225 -1.41 -18.01 -0.57
N LYS A 226 -2.37 -18.83 -0.08
CA LYS A 226 -3.81 -18.59 -0.25
C LYS A 226 -4.23 -17.18 0.15
N ASN A 227 -3.73 -16.67 1.27
CA ASN A 227 -4.08 -15.34 1.76
C ASN A 227 -3.63 -14.23 0.80
N ALA A 228 -2.44 -14.35 0.21
CA ALA A 228 -1.96 -13.40 -0.78
C ALA A 228 -2.76 -13.48 -2.09
N ARG A 229 -3.13 -14.69 -2.54
CA ARG A 229 -4.00 -14.85 -3.72
C ARG A 229 -5.36 -14.18 -3.55
N MET A 230 -5.96 -14.31 -2.36
CA MET A 230 -7.25 -13.68 -2.06
C MET A 230 -7.19 -12.15 -2.13
N LEU A 231 -6.03 -11.53 -1.87
CA LEU A 231 -5.88 -10.08 -1.98
C LEU A 231 -6.17 -9.57 -3.40
N PHE A 232 -5.77 -10.30 -4.44
CA PHE A 232 -6.01 -9.91 -5.84
C PHE A 232 -7.51 -9.89 -6.16
N LEU A 233 -8.23 -10.94 -5.76
CA LEU A 233 -9.68 -11.04 -5.98
C LEU A 233 -10.44 -10.00 -5.16
N HIS A 234 -10.09 -9.83 -3.88
CA HIS A 234 -10.71 -8.82 -3.03
C HIS A 234 -10.42 -7.39 -3.49
N ALA A 235 -9.24 -7.13 -4.06
CA ALA A 235 -8.93 -5.83 -4.66
C ALA A 235 -9.83 -5.57 -5.87
N TYR A 236 -10.08 -6.57 -6.73
CA TYR A 236 -11.00 -6.39 -7.85
C TYR A 236 -12.46 -6.18 -7.41
N GLN A 237 -12.92 -6.93 -6.40
CA GLN A 237 -14.24 -6.69 -5.77
C GLN A 237 -14.33 -5.26 -5.20
N SER A 238 -13.29 -4.80 -4.53
CA SER A 238 -13.20 -3.44 -3.96
C SER A 238 -13.23 -2.38 -5.07
N TYR A 239 -12.57 -2.63 -6.20
CA TYR A 239 -12.59 -1.76 -7.38
C TYR A 239 -14.00 -1.63 -7.96
N LEU A 240 -14.70 -2.75 -8.14
CA LEU A 240 -16.08 -2.76 -8.62
C LEU A 240 -17.02 -2.04 -7.65
N TRP A 241 -16.85 -2.26 -6.34
CA TRP A 241 -17.63 -1.55 -5.32
C TRP A 241 -17.42 -0.04 -5.41
N ASN A 242 -16.16 0.42 -5.48
CA ASN A 242 -15.86 1.84 -5.61
C ASN A 242 -16.53 2.43 -6.86
N ARG A 243 -16.41 1.76 -8.02
CA ARG A 243 -17.03 2.21 -9.27
C ARG A 243 -18.56 2.23 -9.18
N ALA A 244 -19.18 1.22 -8.57
CA ALA A 244 -20.62 1.16 -8.37
C ALA A 244 -21.11 2.26 -7.42
N ALA A 245 -20.39 2.51 -6.33
CA ALA A 245 -20.68 3.58 -5.39
C ALA A 245 -20.58 4.95 -6.07
N SER A 246 -19.50 5.23 -6.82
CA SER A 246 -19.37 6.49 -7.57
C SER A 246 -20.50 6.65 -8.58
N ARG A 247 -20.81 5.59 -9.35
CA ARG A 247 -21.89 5.63 -10.32
C ARG A 247 -23.26 5.85 -9.67
N ARG A 248 -23.48 5.28 -8.49
CA ARG A 248 -24.70 5.48 -7.70
C ARG A 248 -24.81 6.90 -7.15
N VAL A 249 -23.69 7.54 -6.82
CA VAL A 249 -23.68 8.97 -6.45
C VAL A 249 -23.97 9.82 -7.69
N GLU A 250 -23.34 9.56 -8.83
CA GLU A 250 -23.58 10.31 -10.08
C GLU A 250 -25.04 10.21 -10.56
N MET A 251 -25.61 9.00 -10.57
CA MET A 251 -26.95 8.77 -11.12
C MET A 251 -28.09 9.31 -10.26
N MET A 252 -27.86 9.44 -8.95
CA MET A 252 -28.92 9.72 -7.98
C MET A 252 -28.59 10.92 -7.09
N GLY A 253 -27.53 11.66 -7.42
CA GLY A 253 -27.44 13.05 -7.02
C GLY A 253 -28.41 13.84 -7.89
N ASP A 254 -29.69 14.04 -7.54
CA ASP A 254 -30.26 14.18 -6.21
C ASP A 254 -31.76 13.89 -6.10
N GLY A 255 -32.13 13.21 -5.02
CA GLY A 255 -33.16 13.73 -4.12
C GLY A 255 -32.61 14.64 -3.01
N ASN A 256 -31.27 14.71 -2.83
CA ASN A 256 -30.58 15.71 -2.00
C ASN A 256 -29.06 15.80 -2.29
N ASN A 257 -28.62 16.98 -2.71
CA ASN A 257 -27.29 17.44 -3.21
C ASN A 257 -26.02 16.82 -2.62
N TRP A 258 -25.48 15.79 -3.29
CA TRP A 258 -24.12 15.27 -3.12
C TRP A 258 -23.17 15.79 -4.20
N GLY A 259 -22.64 17.00 -3.99
CA GLY A 259 -21.53 17.51 -4.78
C GLY A 259 -20.21 16.78 -4.47
N VAL A 260 -19.87 15.77 -5.26
CA VAL A 260 -18.49 15.30 -5.41
C VAL A 260 -18.25 14.92 -6.87
N VAL A 261 -17.51 15.76 -7.60
CA VAL A 261 -16.86 15.39 -8.86
C VAL A 261 -15.56 14.68 -8.49
N VAL A 262 -15.41 13.41 -8.87
CA VAL A 262 -14.15 12.70 -8.78
C VAL A 262 -13.45 12.85 -10.14
N GLY A 263 -12.36 13.62 -10.16
CA GLY A 263 -11.37 13.65 -11.24
C GLY A 263 -10.20 12.73 -10.95
#